data_AF-A0A3N5NBP3-F1
#
_entry.id   AF-A0A3N5NBP3-F1
#
_cell.length_a   1.000
_cell.length_b   1.000
_cell.length_c   1.000
_cell.angle_alpha   90.00
_cell.angle_beta   90.00
_cell.angle_gamma   90.00
#
_symmetry.space_group_name_H-M   'P 1'
#
loop_
_entity.id
_entity.type
_entity.pdbx_description
1 polymer ?
#
loop_
_entity_poly.entity_id
_entity_poly.type
_entity_poly.pdbx_seq_one_letter_code
_entity_poly.pdbx_strand_id
1 'polypeptide(L)'
;MPTPEIYRKLLETAPDALIVSDTGGHIVFVNAQGERMFGYENGELIGQPIEALVPERLRGGHRTHRSNYVRQPSARPMGVGMTLVAVTKSGREFPVEISLSPAEVDGTVYVCAAIRDVSRLQSARDAMTRAHYQAHVAELGQRVIAVRDLDEVAAAVPGIVARALGADVVLLYLLGGHDTEFVCRGSYGVPADLQDQLKVANYPGTAPGFVLAAGDSVIVTDYATEARFDADPAVRALGLVCALGVPIVGDEGPVGVLTARYRTRRAFSEDDNNF
;
A
#
# COMPACT_ATOMS: atom_id res chain seq x y z
N MET A 1 11.20 33.25 34.70
CA MET A 1 11.49 32.77 33.32
C MET A 1 12.23 31.45 33.45
N PRO A 2 11.88 30.39 32.71
CA PRO A 2 12.64 29.14 32.72
C PRO A 2 14.10 29.40 32.31
N THR A 3 15.06 28.71 32.95
CA THR A 3 16.49 28.87 32.64
C THR A 3 16.86 28.13 31.35
N PRO A 4 17.94 28.51 30.65
CA PRO A 4 18.44 27.78 29.47
C PRO A 4 18.66 26.28 29.71
N GLU A 5 18.97 25.89 30.96
CA GLU A 5 19.11 24.49 31.38
C GLU A 5 17.80 23.72 31.34
N ILE A 6 16.67 24.36 31.68
CA ILE A 6 15.34 23.73 31.60
C ILE A 6 15.01 23.41 30.15
N TYR A 7 15.24 24.34 29.21
CA TYR A 7 15.00 24.11 27.78
C TYR A 7 15.88 22.99 27.22
N ARG A 8 17.16 22.96 27.58
CA ARG A 8 18.07 21.86 27.19
C ARG A 8 17.54 20.52 27.70
N LYS A 9 17.12 20.45 28.95
CA LYS A 9 16.62 19.21 29.56
C LYS A 9 15.31 18.74 28.94
N LEU A 10 14.43 19.66 28.53
CA LEU A 10 13.20 19.34 27.80
C LEU A 10 13.48 18.76 26.41
N LEU A 11 14.47 19.29 25.69
CA LEU A 11 14.89 18.75 24.39
C LEU A 11 15.55 17.37 24.53
N GLU A 12 16.38 17.17 25.55
CA GLU A 12 17.06 15.90 25.83
C GLU A 12 16.11 14.77 26.24
N THR A 13 14.99 15.12 26.88
CA THR A 13 14.00 14.16 27.38
C THR A 13 12.78 14.02 26.46
N ALA A 14 12.79 14.67 25.30
CA ALA A 14 11.71 14.54 24.32
C ALA A 14 11.56 13.07 23.87
N PRO A 15 10.31 12.60 23.67
CA PRO A 15 10.05 11.21 23.28
C PRO A 15 10.42 10.93 21.82
N ASP A 16 10.38 11.96 20.97
CA ASP A 16 10.79 11.89 19.57
C ASP A 16 12.29 12.25 19.46
N ALA A 17 12.94 11.70 18.44
CA ALA A 17 14.30 12.08 18.10
C ALA A 17 14.29 13.50 17.53
N LEU A 18 15.15 14.36 18.06
CA LEU A 18 15.30 15.74 17.58
C LEU A 18 16.70 15.91 17.00
N ILE A 19 16.74 16.39 15.76
CA ILE A 19 17.99 16.72 15.07
C ILE A 19 17.87 18.14 14.52
N VAL A 20 18.93 18.93 14.68
CA VAL A 20 19.03 20.25 14.06
C VAL A 20 20.21 20.24 13.10
N SER A 21 20.00 20.74 11.89
CA SER A 21 21.06 20.95 10.92
C SER A 21 21.23 22.41 10.53
N ASP A 22 22.43 22.77 10.10
CA ASP A 22 22.66 24.02 9.36
C ASP A 22 22.05 23.98 7.95
N THR A 23 22.18 25.08 7.20
CA THR A 23 21.72 25.16 5.80
C THR A 23 22.49 24.24 4.84
N GLY A 24 23.72 23.85 5.19
CA GLY A 24 24.54 22.88 4.48
C GLY A 24 24.10 21.44 4.69
N GLY A 25 23.25 21.18 5.69
CA GLY A 25 22.79 19.86 6.09
C GLY A 25 23.68 19.17 7.12
N HIS A 26 24.64 19.87 7.73
CA HIS A 26 25.44 19.30 8.81
C HIS A 26 24.68 19.38 10.13
N ILE A 27 24.68 18.27 10.87
CA ILE A 27 24.01 18.17 12.16
C ILE A 27 24.76 19.02 13.19
N VAL A 28 24.07 19.96 13.82
CA VAL A 28 24.62 20.84 14.86
C VAL A 28 24.07 20.51 16.26
N PHE A 29 22.98 19.74 16.33
CA PHE A 29 22.41 19.23 17.57
C PHE A 29 21.67 17.93 17.32
N VAL A 30 21.77 17.02 18.28
CA VAL A 30 20.95 15.82 18.38
C VAL A 30 20.63 15.59 19.85
N ASN A 31 19.39 15.23 20.18
CA ASN A 31 19.04 14.84 21.55
C ASN A 31 19.41 13.37 21.82
N ALA A 32 19.48 12.99 23.10
CA ALA A 32 19.79 11.61 23.49
C ALA A 32 18.86 10.55 22.84
N GLN A 33 17.63 10.93 22.50
CA GLN A 33 16.71 10.03 21.80
C GLN A 33 17.11 9.79 20.34
N GLY A 34 17.61 10.80 19.62
CA GLY A 34 18.15 10.65 18.27
C GLY A 34 19.39 9.76 18.24
N GLU A 35 20.32 9.96 19.16
CA GLU A 35 21.51 9.11 19.28
C GLU A 35 21.15 7.64 19.49
N ARG A 36 20.22 7.37 20.43
CA ARG A 36 19.70 6.02 20.70
C ARG A 36 18.97 5.43 19.49
N MET A 37 18.12 6.21 18.82
CA MET A 37 17.32 5.74 17.68
C MET A 37 18.23 5.31 16.52
N PHE A 38 19.26 6.09 16.21
CA PHE A 38 20.16 5.84 15.09
C PHE A 38 21.37 4.98 15.45
N GLY A 39 21.61 4.71 16.73
CA GLY A 39 22.70 3.85 17.21
C GLY A 39 24.08 4.51 17.12
N TYR A 40 24.14 5.83 17.24
CA TYR A 40 25.37 6.60 17.28
C TYR A 40 25.75 6.92 18.72
N GLU A 41 27.06 7.00 19.00
CA GLU A 41 27.54 7.44 20.30
C GLU A 41 27.35 8.94 20.50
N ASN A 42 27.46 9.40 21.75
CA ASN A 42 27.20 10.79 22.08
C ASN A 42 28.13 11.73 21.31
N GLY A 43 27.55 12.69 20.60
CA GLY A 43 28.28 13.66 19.79
C GLY A 43 28.82 13.13 18.45
N GLU A 44 28.70 11.83 18.15
CA GLU A 44 29.24 11.23 16.92
C GLU A 44 28.53 11.74 15.65
N LEU A 45 27.25 12.09 15.78
CA LEU A 45 26.45 12.66 14.69
C LEU A 45 26.76 14.14 14.44
N ILE A 46 27.38 14.85 15.40
CA ILE A 46 27.66 16.28 15.24
C ILE A 46 28.67 16.49 14.13
N GLY A 47 28.35 17.42 13.22
CA GLY A 47 29.14 17.71 12.03
C GLY A 47 28.90 16.74 10.86
N GLN A 48 28.21 15.61 11.07
CA GLN A 48 27.88 14.71 9.97
C GLN A 48 26.77 15.30 9.09
N PRO A 49 26.77 14.99 7.77
CA PRO A 49 25.65 15.34 6.91
C PRO A 49 24.42 14.53 7.31
N ILE A 50 23.24 15.15 7.23
CA ILE A 50 21.97 14.48 7.52
C ILE A 50 21.75 13.23 6.64
N GLU A 51 22.37 13.20 5.45
CA GLU A 51 22.35 12.05 4.54
C GLU A 51 23.01 10.79 5.14
N ALA A 52 23.79 10.89 6.21
CA ALA A 52 24.27 9.72 6.96
C ALA A 52 23.10 8.87 7.49
N LEU A 53 21.97 9.51 7.82
CA LEU A 53 20.75 8.90 8.35
C LEU A 53 19.75 8.50 7.25
N VAL A 54 20.12 8.69 5.98
CA VAL A 54 19.28 8.39 4.81
C VAL A 54 19.89 7.20 4.07
N PRO A 55 19.07 6.21 3.63
CA PRO A 55 19.54 5.10 2.81
C PRO A 55 20.34 5.58 1.59
N GLU A 56 21.44 4.89 1.27
CA GLU A 56 22.39 5.28 0.21
C GLU A 56 21.68 5.64 -1.10
N ARG A 57 20.76 4.77 -1.53
CA ARG A 57 19.95 4.93 -2.75
C ARG A 57 19.11 6.21 -2.79
N LEU A 58 18.78 6.81 -1.65
CA LEU A 58 17.96 8.01 -1.53
C LEU A 58 18.77 9.29 -1.31
N ARG A 59 20.06 9.20 -0.99
CA ARG A 59 20.89 10.36 -0.60
C ARG A 59 20.93 11.45 -1.68
N GLY A 60 21.03 11.06 -2.96
CA GLY A 60 21.06 12.00 -4.08
C GLY A 60 19.78 12.85 -4.17
N GLY A 61 18.62 12.20 -4.16
CA GLY A 61 17.32 12.89 -4.16
C GLY A 61 17.11 13.73 -2.91
N HIS A 62 17.51 13.21 -1.74
CA HIS A 62 17.42 13.92 -0.48
C HIS A 62 18.19 15.26 -0.48
N ARG A 63 19.42 15.29 -1.01
CA ARG A 63 20.22 16.54 -1.13
C ARG A 63 19.49 17.61 -1.94
N THR A 64 18.82 17.21 -3.02
CA THR A 64 17.99 18.12 -3.84
C THR A 64 16.80 18.64 -3.04
N HIS A 65 16.05 17.76 -2.36
CA HIS A 65 14.91 18.16 -1.53
C HIS A 65 15.32 19.10 -0.39
N ARG A 66 16.45 18.82 0.28
CA ARG A 66 17.01 19.67 1.33
C ARG A 66 17.37 21.05 0.80
N SER A 67 18.07 21.11 -0.33
CA SER A 67 18.45 22.37 -0.98
C SER A 67 17.23 23.22 -1.35
N ASN A 68 16.16 22.58 -1.83
CA ASN A 68 14.90 23.26 -2.15
C ASN A 68 14.17 23.74 -0.90
N TYR A 69 14.17 22.96 0.18
CA TYR A 69 13.55 23.35 1.44
C TYR A 69 14.21 24.61 2.04
N VAL A 70 15.55 24.68 2.05
CA VAL A 70 16.28 25.82 2.59
C VAL A 70 16.00 27.12 1.81
N ARG A 71 15.65 27.03 0.52
CA ARG A 71 15.26 28.21 -0.28
C ARG A 71 13.90 28.79 0.11
N GLN A 72 13.00 27.96 0.63
CA GLN A 72 11.66 28.37 1.05
C GLN A 72 11.23 27.62 2.32
N PRO A 73 11.88 27.93 3.46
CA PRO A 73 11.69 27.18 4.70
C PRO A 73 10.28 27.41 5.24
N SER A 74 9.60 26.33 5.62
CA SER A 74 8.26 26.38 6.23
C SER A 74 8.05 25.13 7.08
N ALA A 75 7.31 25.25 8.18
CA ALA A 75 6.97 24.09 8.99
C ALA A 75 6.11 23.13 8.17
N ARG A 76 6.57 21.89 7.96
CA ARG A 76 5.87 20.89 7.16
C ARG A 76 6.31 19.46 7.47
N PRO A 77 5.45 18.46 7.27
CA PRO A 77 5.90 17.07 7.16
C PRO A 77 6.85 16.90 5.97
N MET A 78 7.88 16.06 6.11
CA MET A 78 8.87 15.83 5.04
C MET A 78 8.32 14.94 3.91
N GLY A 79 7.26 14.16 4.15
CA GLY A 79 6.61 13.33 3.14
C GLY A 79 5.14 13.11 3.48
N VAL A 80 4.25 13.94 2.91
CA VAL A 80 2.80 13.70 3.00
C VAL A 80 2.47 12.47 2.15
N GLY A 81 1.94 11.41 2.77
CA GLY A 81 1.52 10.20 2.06
C GLY A 81 2.68 9.31 1.57
N MET A 82 3.90 9.52 2.06
CA MET A 82 5.06 8.68 1.75
C MET A 82 5.59 8.00 3.01
N THR A 83 5.93 6.71 2.90
CA THR A 83 6.71 6.04 3.94
C THR A 83 8.16 6.48 3.83
N LEU A 84 8.61 7.35 4.74
CA LEU A 84 10.02 7.72 4.82
C LEU A 84 10.80 6.61 5.50
N VAL A 85 12.04 6.42 5.07
CA VAL A 85 12.93 5.38 5.60
C VAL A 85 14.23 6.05 6.02
N ALA A 86 14.66 5.76 7.24
CA ALA A 86 15.93 6.19 7.77
C ALA A 86 16.85 4.99 8.00
N VAL A 87 18.14 5.22 8.16
CA VAL A 87 19.15 4.17 8.36
C VAL A 87 19.94 4.40 9.65
N THR A 88 20.16 3.35 10.42
CA THR A 88 21.04 3.39 11.61
C THR A 88 22.52 3.33 11.22
N LYS A 89 23.42 3.59 12.17
CA LYS A 89 24.88 3.40 12.02
C LYS A 89 25.25 2.00 11.52
N SER A 90 24.49 0.99 11.94
CA SER A 90 24.69 -0.42 11.54
C SER A 90 24.14 -0.76 10.15
N GLY A 91 23.54 0.21 9.43
CA GLY A 91 22.92 -0.01 8.13
C GLY A 91 21.49 -0.54 8.17
N ARG A 92 20.84 -0.60 9.34
CA ARG A 92 19.46 -1.08 9.45
C ARG A 92 18.51 0.03 8.99
N GLU A 93 17.73 -0.26 7.95
CA GLU A 93 16.64 0.61 7.51
C GLU A 93 15.40 0.45 8.40
N PHE A 94 14.71 1.54 8.71
CA PHE A 94 13.46 1.52 9.47
C PHE A 94 12.54 2.69 9.07
N PRO A 95 11.20 2.49 9.13
CA PRO A 95 10.25 3.53 8.73
C PRO A 95 10.17 4.63 9.78
N VAL A 96 10.10 5.87 9.30
CA VAL A 96 10.00 7.07 10.14
C VAL A 96 8.95 8.05 9.65
N GLU A 97 8.39 8.82 10.57
CA GLU A 97 7.66 10.05 10.26
C GLU A 97 8.53 11.24 10.66
N ILE A 98 8.62 12.26 9.78
CA ILE A 98 9.47 13.42 10.01
C ILE A 98 8.67 14.71 9.83
N SER A 99 8.73 15.57 10.84
CA SER A 99 8.25 16.95 10.78
C SER A 99 9.43 17.91 10.79
N LEU A 100 9.44 18.84 9.84
CA LEU A 100 10.46 19.88 9.71
C LEU A 100 9.91 21.22 10.20
N SER A 101 10.74 21.97 10.92
CA SER A 101 10.49 23.37 11.25
C SER A 101 11.78 24.17 11.09
N PRO A 102 11.76 25.33 10.42
CA PRO A 102 12.90 26.23 10.44
C PRO A 102 12.99 26.92 11.80
N ALA A 103 14.20 27.30 12.19
CA ALA A 103 14.47 28.16 13.33
C ALA A 103 15.56 29.17 12.94
N GLU A 104 15.38 30.43 13.32
CA GLU A 104 16.41 31.46 13.13
C GLU A 104 16.99 31.84 14.49
N VAL A 105 18.32 31.79 14.59
CA VAL A 105 19.07 32.17 15.79
C VAL A 105 20.19 33.08 15.36
N ASP A 106 20.22 34.31 15.89
CA ASP A 106 21.23 35.33 15.59
C ASP A 106 21.46 35.55 14.08
N GLY A 107 20.36 35.55 13.30
CA GLY A 107 20.40 35.72 11.83
C GLY A 107 20.83 34.47 11.05
N THR A 108 21.06 33.34 11.72
CA THR A 108 21.41 32.06 11.10
C THR A 108 20.20 31.13 11.08
N VAL A 109 19.89 30.59 9.89
CA VAL A 109 18.78 29.65 9.71
C VAL A 109 19.25 28.23 9.98
N TYR A 110 18.47 27.52 10.80
CA TYR A 110 18.61 26.12 11.11
C TYR A 110 17.34 25.36 10.72
N VAL A 111 17.48 24.06 10.49
CA VAL A 111 16.36 23.16 10.24
C VAL A 111 16.27 22.18 11.40
N CYS A 112 15.16 22.23 12.13
CA CYS A 112 14.82 21.24 13.14
C CYS A 112 13.99 20.13 12.50
N ALA A 113 14.38 18.88 12.73
CA ALA A 113 13.66 17.68 12.37
C ALA A 113 13.24 16.93 13.64
N ALA A 114 11.94 16.74 13.81
CA ALA A 114 11.37 15.80 14.76
C ALA A 114 11.09 14.47 14.04
N ILE A 115 11.71 13.39 14.50
CA ILE A 115 11.73 12.08 13.86
C ILE A 115 11.09 11.07 14.81
N ARG A 116 10.07 10.37 14.31
CA ARG A 116 9.36 9.32 15.04
C ARG A 116 9.55 7.99 14.35
N ASP A 117 10.03 7.00 15.09
CA ASP A 117 10.07 5.60 14.64
C ASP A 117 8.66 5.02 14.66
N VAL A 118 8.17 4.58 13.50
CA VAL A 118 6.83 3.99 13.34
C VAL A 118 6.87 2.47 13.13
N SER A 119 8.03 1.83 13.34
CA SER A 119 8.22 0.38 13.15
C SER A 119 7.20 -0.45 13.91
N ARG A 120 6.89 -0.08 15.17
CA ARG A 120 5.90 -0.81 15.99
C ARG A 120 4.48 -0.66 15.45
N LEU A 121 4.13 0.55 15.01
CA LEU A 121 2.80 0.83 14.45
C LEU A 121 2.61 0.09 13.12
N GLN A 122 3.64 0.10 12.27
CA GLN A 122 3.66 -0.64 11.01
C GLN A 122 3.56 -2.16 11.27
N SER A 123 4.40 -2.71 12.16
CA SER A 123 4.38 -4.14 12.48
C SER A 123 3.05 -4.61 13.04
N ALA A 124 2.38 -3.79 13.86
CA ALA A 124 1.06 -4.10 14.39
C ALA A 124 -0.02 -4.08 13.30
N ARG A 125 0.03 -3.11 12.38
CA ARG A 125 -0.83 -3.07 11.20
C ARG A 125 -0.62 -4.30 10.32
N ASP A 126 0.62 -4.61 9.99
CA ASP A 126 0.96 -5.76 9.13
C ASP A 126 0.56 -7.09 9.81
N ALA A 127 0.71 -7.21 11.12
CA ALA A 127 0.27 -8.38 11.87
C ALA A 127 -1.26 -8.52 11.85
N MET A 128 -2.00 -7.42 12.00
CA MET A 128 -3.47 -7.43 11.87
C MET A 128 -3.91 -7.79 10.45
N THR A 129 -3.25 -7.27 9.41
CA THR A 129 -3.52 -7.62 8.01
C THR A 129 -3.26 -9.11 7.77
N ARG A 130 -2.11 -9.64 8.22
CA ARG A 130 -1.80 -11.07 8.12
C ARG A 130 -2.80 -11.94 8.88
N ALA A 131 -3.20 -11.55 10.08
CA ALA A 131 -4.19 -12.28 10.86
C ALA A 131 -5.56 -12.29 10.18
N HIS A 132 -6.00 -11.17 9.61
CA HIS A 132 -7.22 -11.11 8.80
C HIS A 132 -7.13 -12.01 7.57
N TYR A 133 -6.03 -11.96 6.83
CA TYR A 133 -5.80 -12.82 5.67
C TYR A 133 -5.86 -14.30 6.06
N GLN A 134 -5.15 -14.70 7.12
CA GLN A 134 -5.17 -16.07 7.62
C GLN A 134 -6.57 -16.51 8.08
N ALA A 135 -7.33 -15.62 8.72
CA ALA A 135 -8.71 -15.91 9.12
C ALA A 135 -9.62 -16.14 7.90
N HIS A 136 -9.48 -15.35 6.84
CA HIS A 136 -10.25 -15.52 5.60
C HIS A 136 -9.88 -16.83 4.87
N VAL A 137 -8.59 -17.16 4.79
CA VAL A 137 -8.12 -18.44 4.22
C VAL A 137 -8.62 -19.63 5.04
N ALA A 138 -8.62 -19.54 6.38
CA ALA A 138 -9.14 -20.59 7.24
C ALA A 138 -10.66 -20.75 7.12
N GLU A 139 -11.42 -19.65 7.00
CA GLU A 139 -12.86 -19.66 6.74
C GLU A 139 -13.19 -20.34 5.39
N LEU A 140 -12.43 -20.02 4.34
CA LEU A 140 -12.51 -20.68 3.03
C LEU A 140 -12.23 -22.18 3.15
N GLY A 141 -11.13 -22.56 3.80
CA GLY A 141 -10.75 -23.96 3.99
C GLY A 141 -11.82 -24.76 4.76
N GLN A 142 -12.40 -24.18 5.82
CA GLN A 142 -13.47 -24.82 6.58
C GLN A 142 -14.75 -24.98 5.76
N ARG A 143 -15.09 -24.01 4.91
CA ARG A 143 -16.27 -24.11 4.04
C ARG A 143 -16.08 -25.09 2.88
N VAL A 144 -14.90 -25.14 2.28
CA VAL A 144 -14.56 -26.14 1.24
C VAL A 144 -14.61 -27.57 1.81
N ILE A 145 -14.20 -27.77 3.07
CA ILE A 145 -14.30 -29.08 3.75
C ILE A 145 -15.74 -29.40 4.19
N ALA A 146 -16.55 -28.39 4.54
CA ALA A 146 -17.92 -28.57 5.00
C ALA A 146 -18.94 -28.77 3.87
N VAL A 147 -18.60 -28.36 2.66
CA VAL A 147 -19.49 -28.41 1.50
C VAL A 147 -19.15 -29.63 0.64
N ARG A 148 -20.16 -30.49 0.42
CA ARG A 148 -20.03 -31.69 -0.41
C ARG A 148 -20.31 -31.44 -1.90
N ASP A 149 -20.60 -30.19 -2.27
CA ASP A 149 -21.03 -29.78 -3.61
C ASP A 149 -20.22 -28.57 -4.14
N LEU A 150 -19.56 -28.74 -5.28
CA LEU A 150 -18.72 -27.72 -5.90
C LEU A 150 -19.51 -26.44 -6.23
N ASP A 151 -20.82 -26.56 -6.49
CA ASP A 151 -21.68 -25.41 -6.82
C ASP A 151 -21.95 -24.52 -5.59
N GLU A 152 -22.10 -25.11 -4.40
CA GLU A 152 -22.26 -24.36 -3.15
C GLU A 152 -20.97 -23.61 -2.77
N VAL A 153 -19.80 -24.21 -3.03
CA VAL A 153 -18.50 -23.55 -2.83
C VAL A 153 -18.36 -22.37 -3.81
N ALA A 154 -18.63 -22.59 -5.09
CA ALA A 154 -18.54 -21.56 -6.12
C ALA A 154 -19.46 -20.36 -5.82
N ALA A 155 -20.67 -20.62 -5.30
CA ALA A 155 -21.60 -19.57 -4.89
C ALA A 155 -21.09 -18.73 -3.69
N ALA A 156 -20.31 -19.33 -2.78
CA ALA A 156 -19.84 -18.67 -1.57
C ALA A 156 -18.58 -17.79 -1.78
N VAL A 157 -17.69 -18.18 -2.68
CA VAL A 157 -16.38 -17.54 -2.94
C VAL A 157 -16.51 -16.02 -3.19
N PRO A 158 -17.37 -15.52 -4.09
CA PRO A 158 -17.48 -14.10 -4.39
C PRO A 158 -17.74 -13.22 -3.17
N GLY A 159 -18.60 -13.68 -2.25
CA GLY A 159 -18.92 -12.91 -1.05
C GLY A 159 -17.75 -12.81 -0.07
N ILE A 160 -16.89 -13.83 -0.01
CA ILE A 160 -15.69 -13.82 0.82
C ILE A 160 -14.65 -12.85 0.23
N VAL A 161 -14.39 -12.98 -1.06
CA VAL A 161 -13.45 -12.10 -1.79
C VAL A 161 -13.91 -10.65 -1.71
N ALA A 162 -15.21 -10.38 -1.85
CA ALA A 162 -15.75 -9.03 -1.74
C ALA A 162 -15.46 -8.39 -0.38
N ARG A 163 -15.56 -9.15 0.71
CA ARG A 163 -15.23 -8.65 2.05
C ARG A 163 -13.73 -8.45 2.23
N ALA A 164 -12.92 -9.40 1.75
CA ALA A 164 -11.47 -9.33 1.89
C ALA A 164 -10.88 -8.12 1.12
N LEU A 165 -11.38 -7.87 -0.09
CA LEU A 165 -10.86 -6.81 -0.95
C LEU A 165 -11.68 -5.50 -0.88
N GLY A 166 -12.79 -5.48 -0.13
CA GLY A 166 -13.72 -4.34 -0.12
C GLY A 166 -14.35 -4.06 -1.48
N ALA A 167 -14.65 -5.11 -2.26
CA ALA A 167 -15.19 -4.98 -3.62
C ALA A 167 -16.72 -4.81 -3.63
N ASP A 168 -17.21 -3.96 -4.53
CA ASP A 168 -18.64 -3.72 -4.70
C ASP A 168 -19.31 -4.88 -5.44
N VAL A 169 -18.62 -5.45 -6.42
CA VAL A 169 -19.10 -6.57 -7.23
C VAL A 169 -17.98 -7.59 -7.40
N VAL A 170 -18.28 -8.86 -7.16
CA VAL A 170 -17.35 -9.97 -7.45
C VAL A 170 -18.05 -11.01 -8.31
N LEU A 171 -17.36 -11.49 -9.34
CA LEU A 171 -17.87 -12.51 -10.26
C LEU A 171 -16.88 -13.65 -10.36
N LEU A 172 -17.35 -14.87 -10.17
CA LEU A 172 -16.62 -16.10 -10.44
C LEU A 172 -17.11 -16.67 -11.77
N TYR A 173 -16.26 -16.60 -12.79
CA TYR A 173 -16.50 -17.19 -14.11
C TYR A 173 -15.71 -18.48 -14.24
N LEU A 174 -16.37 -19.58 -14.59
CA LEU A 174 -15.72 -20.83 -14.98
C LEU A 174 -15.98 -21.12 -16.46
N LEU A 175 -15.04 -21.81 -17.12
CA LEU A 175 -15.22 -22.26 -18.49
C LEU A 175 -16.36 -23.29 -18.59
N GLY A 176 -17.24 -23.12 -19.58
CA GLY A 176 -18.27 -24.09 -19.94
C GLY A 176 -17.69 -25.31 -20.65
N GLY A 177 -18.51 -26.35 -20.89
CA GLY A 177 -18.05 -27.69 -21.32
C GLY A 177 -17.32 -27.83 -22.69
N HIS A 178 -17.05 -26.71 -23.37
CA HIS A 178 -16.24 -26.65 -24.60
C HIS A 178 -15.25 -25.47 -24.61
N ASP A 179 -15.04 -24.81 -23.46
CA ASP A 179 -14.20 -23.62 -23.30
C ASP A 179 -14.55 -22.44 -24.21
N THR A 180 -15.74 -22.44 -24.82
CA THR A 180 -16.20 -21.37 -25.73
C THR A 180 -16.88 -20.22 -25.00
N GLU A 181 -17.32 -20.43 -23.76
CA GLU A 181 -17.97 -19.43 -22.93
C GLU A 181 -17.53 -19.52 -21.48
N PHE A 182 -17.49 -18.37 -20.82
CA PHE A 182 -17.46 -18.23 -19.38
C PHE A 182 -18.89 -18.22 -18.85
N VAL A 183 -19.14 -19.07 -17.87
CA VAL A 183 -20.41 -19.13 -17.14
C VAL A 183 -20.17 -18.62 -15.73
N CYS A 184 -20.95 -17.63 -15.29
CA CYS A 184 -20.89 -17.18 -13.92
C CYS A 184 -21.43 -18.28 -12.99
N ARG A 185 -20.58 -18.76 -12.08
CA ARG A 185 -20.91 -19.80 -11.08
C ARG A 185 -21.15 -19.25 -9.69
N GLY A 186 -20.84 -17.98 -9.49
CA GLY A 186 -21.12 -17.26 -8.27
C GLY A 186 -20.95 -15.77 -8.48
N SER A 187 -21.76 -14.98 -7.76
CA SER A 187 -21.62 -13.53 -7.76
C SER A 187 -21.86 -12.91 -6.40
N TYR A 188 -21.34 -11.71 -6.21
CA TYR A 188 -21.62 -10.83 -5.08
C TYR A 188 -21.91 -9.42 -5.61
N GLY A 189 -22.87 -8.71 -4.99
CA GLY A 189 -23.20 -7.34 -5.36
C GLY A 189 -23.93 -7.19 -6.71
N VAL A 190 -24.32 -8.30 -7.33
CA VAL A 190 -25.09 -8.33 -8.59
C VAL A 190 -26.59 -8.45 -8.30
N PRO A 191 -27.43 -7.57 -8.85
CA PRO A 191 -28.89 -7.67 -8.80
C PRO A 191 -29.40 -9.03 -9.32
N ALA A 192 -30.40 -9.61 -8.65
CA ALA A 192 -30.88 -10.97 -8.93
C ALA A 192 -31.37 -11.16 -10.38
N ASP A 193 -31.95 -10.14 -10.99
CA ASP A 193 -32.42 -10.12 -12.38
C ASP A 193 -31.29 -10.19 -13.42
N LEU A 194 -30.06 -9.88 -13.01
CA LEU A 194 -28.87 -9.93 -13.86
C LEU A 194 -28.04 -11.20 -13.65
N GLN A 195 -28.25 -11.96 -12.57
CA GLN A 195 -27.39 -13.10 -12.21
C GLN A 195 -27.40 -14.22 -13.26
N ASP A 196 -28.57 -14.56 -13.80
CA ASP A 196 -28.73 -15.62 -14.81
C ASP A 196 -28.26 -15.19 -16.22
N GLN A 197 -27.92 -13.91 -16.41
CA GLN A 197 -27.55 -13.34 -17.71
C GLN A 197 -26.02 -13.20 -17.87
N LEU A 198 -25.24 -13.56 -16.86
CA LEU A 198 -23.78 -13.39 -16.86
C LEU A 198 -23.10 -14.56 -17.55
N LYS A 199 -23.25 -14.60 -18.88
CA LYS A 199 -22.43 -15.40 -19.79
C LYS A 199 -21.58 -14.49 -20.65
N VAL A 200 -20.31 -14.85 -20.82
CA VAL A 200 -19.36 -14.08 -21.63
C VAL A 200 -18.66 -15.02 -22.59
N ALA A 201 -18.58 -14.66 -23.87
CA ALA A 201 -17.84 -15.46 -24.83
C ALA A 201 -16.35 -15.54 -24.44
N ASN A 202 -15.74 -16.73 -24.54
CA ASN A 202 -14.33 -16.89 -24.24
C ASN A 202 -13.47 -16.55 -25.46
N TYR A 203 -13.08 -15.27 -25.57
CA TYR A 203 -12.04 -14.83 -26.50
C TYR A 203 -11.30 -13.61 -25.93
N PRO A 204 -10.06 -13.32 -26.39
CA PRO A 204 -9.21 -12.27 -25.81
C PRO A 204 -9.78 -10.85 -25.87
N GLY A 205 -10.80 -10.60 -26.70
CA GLY A 205 -11.48 -9.31 -26.76
C GLY A 205 -12.55 -9.13 -25.69
N THR A 206 -12.80 -10.09 -24.80
CA THR A 206 -13.62 -9.88 -23.59
C THR A 206 -12.73 -9.66 -22.38
N ALA A 207 -13.23 -8.94 -21.36
CA ALA A 207 -12.48 -8.77 -20.11
C ALA A 207 -11.99 -10.10 -19.48
N PRO A 208 -12.84 -11.12 -19.22
CA PRO A 208 -12.36 -12.39 -18.68
C PRO A 208 -11.46 -13.16 -19.66
N GLY A 209 -11.75 -13.13 -20.97
CA GLY A 209 -10.89 -13.79 -21.95
C GLY A 209 -9.50 -13.14 -22.07
N PHE A 210 -9.40 -11.83 -21.90
CA PHE A 210 -8.13 -11.10 -21.85
C PHE A 210 -7.31 -11.50 -20.62
N VAL A 211 -7.94 -11.57 -19.43
CA VAL A 211 -7.28 -12.04 -18.19
C VAL A 211 -6.75 -13.46 -18.37
N LEU A 212 -7.60 -14.36 -18.89
CA LEU A 212 -7.22 -15.76 -19.10
C LEU A 212 -6.06 -15.90 -20.10
N ALA A 213 -6.08 -15.11 -21.19
CA ALA A 213 -5.04 -15.11 -22.21
C ALA A 213 -3.71 -14.49 -21.72
N ALA A 214 -3.78 -13.51 -20.81
CA ALA A 214 -2.59 -12.93 -20.19
C ALA A 214 -1.87 -13.91 -19.27
N GLY A 215 -2.62 -14.83 -18.63
CA GLY A 215 -2.07 -15.82 -17.70
C GLY A 215 -1.59 -15.23 -16.36
N ASP A 216 -1.88 -13.96 -16.12
CA ASP A 216 -1.55 -13.22 -14.90
C ASP A 216 -2.70 -12.26 -14.54
N SER A 217 -2.65 -11.70 -13.33
CA SER A 217 -3.56 -10.67 -12.85
C SER A 217 -3.61 -9.45 -13.79
N VAL A 218 -4.81 -8.95 -14.05
CA VAL A 218 -5.05 -7.76 -14.88
C VAL A 218 -5.81 -6.72 -14.08
N ILE A 219 -5.18 -5.56 -13.93
CA ILE A 219 -5.81 -4.38 -13.34
C ILE A 219 -6.42 -3.52 -14.45
N VAL A 220 -7.67 -3.12 -14.26
CA VAL A 220 -8.36 -2.08 -15.03
C VAL A 220 -8.47 -0.86 -14.12
N THR A 221 -7.72 0.20 -14.42
CA THR A 221 -7.68 1.40 -13.59
C THR A 221 -8.86 2.33 -13.83
N ASP A 222 -9.40 2.34 -15.05
CA ASP A 222 -10.61 3.07 -15.43
C ASP A 222 -11.25 2.46 -16.68
N TYR A 223 -12.45 1.89 -16.53
CA TYR A 223 -13.22 1.31 -17.62
C TYR A 223 -13.59 2.32 -18.71
N ALA A 224 -13.68 3.61 -18.41
CA ALA A 224 -14.01 4.64 -19.41
C ALA A 224 -12.89 4.83 -20.44
N THR A 225 -11.65 4.49 -20.08
CA THR A 225 -10.47 4.61 -20.94
C THR A 225 -9.88 3.27 -21.34
N GLU A 226 -10.47 2.16 -20.88
CA GLU A 226 -9.98 0.82 -21.16
C GLU A 226 -10.25 0.45 -22.62
N ALA A 227 -9.21 -0.01 -23.31
CA ALA A 227 -9.24 -0.30 -24.75
C ALA A 227 -8.66 -1.68 -25.10
N ARG A 228 -8.18 -2.44 -24.10
CA ARG A 228 -7.60 -3.78 -24.31
C ARG A 228 -8.63 -4.85 -24.67
N PHE A 229 -9.90 -4.61 -24.36
CA PHE A 229 -11.02 -5.50 -24.64
C PHE A 229 -12.30 -4.69 -24.87
N ASP A 230 -13.31 -5.36 -25.44
CA ASP A 230 -14.61 -4.81 -25.78
C ASP A 230 -15.36 -4.30 -24.53
N ALA A 231 -16.13 -3.24 -24.72
CA ALA A 231 -16.91 -2.65 -23.63
C ALA A 231 -17.96 -3.65 -23.09
N ASP A 232 -17.87 -3.95 -21.79
CA ASP A 232 -18.82 -4.81 -21.09
C ASP A 232 -20.08 -4.01 -20.70
N PRO A 233 -21.27 -4.32 -21.23
CA PRO A 233 -22.50 -3.62 -20.87
C PRO A 233 -22.80 -3.63 -19.37
N ALA A 234 -22.36 -4.66 -18.64
CA ALA A 234 -22.56 -4.78 -17.20
C ALA A 234 -21.78 -3.71 -16.42
N VAL A 235 -20.67 -3.19 -16.97
CA VAL A 235 -19.89 -2.11 -16.35
C VAL A 235 -20.76 -0.86 -16.18
N ARG A 236 -21.45 -0.44 -17.24
CA ARG A 236 -22.34 0.73 -17.18
C ARG A 236 -23.56 0.46 -16.32
N ALA A 237 -24.18 -0.71 -16.47
CA ALA A 237 -25.38 -1.07 -15.72
C ALA A 237 -25.15 -1.12 -14.19
N LEU A 238 -23.96 -1.57 -13.76
CA LEU A 238 -23.60 -1.70 -12.34
C LEU A 238 -22.82 -0.50 -11.80
N GLY A 239 -22.57 0.53 -12.64
CA GLY A 239 -21.84 1.74 -12.26
C GLY A 239 -20.38 1.49 -11.89
N LEU A 240 -19.72 0.55 -12.56
CA LEU A 240 -18.35 0.13 -12.26
C LEU A 240 -17.33 1.08 -12.92
N VAL A 241 -16.24 1.33 -12.20
CA VAL A 241 -15.18 2.28 -12.57
C VAL A 241 -13.85 1.57 -12.78
N CYS A 242 -13.44 0.68 -11.87
CA CYS A 242 -12.19 -0.05 -11.98
C CYS A 242 -12.36 -1.51 -11.52
N ALA A 243 -11.38 -2.36 -11.85
CA ALA A 243 -11.43 -3.78 -11.51
C ALA A 243 -10.06 -4.44 -11.43
N LEU A 244 -10.04 -5.60 -10.79
CA LEU A 244 -8.97 -6.59 -10.80
C LEU A 244 -9.56 -7.91 -11.32
N GLY A 245 -8.92 -8.51 -12.31
CA GLY A 245 -9.21 -9.87 -12.77
C GLY A 245 -8.03 -10.79 -12.51
N VAL A 246 -8.29 -11.98 -11.99
CA VAL A 246 -7.27 -13.00 -11.70
C VAL A 246 -7.65 -14.30 -12.40
N PRO A 247 -6.75 -14.92 -13.18
CA PRO A 247 -7.02 -16.21 -13.80
C PRO A 247 -7.07 -17.30 -12.72
N ILE A 248 -7.97 -18.26 -12.90
CA ILE A 248 -8.06 -19.45 -12.07
C ILE A 248 -7.44 -20.59 -12.87
N VAL A 249 -6.38 -21.18 -12.33
CA VAL A 249 -5.64 -22.27 -12.96
C VAL A 249 -5.84 -23.53 -12.12
N GLY A 250 -6.38 -24.57 -12.73
CA GLY A 250 -6.43 -25.91 -12.16
C GLY A 250 -5.23 -26.76 -12.62
N ASP A 251 -5.20 -28.01 -12.17
CA ASP A 251 -4.08 -28.93 -12.45
C ASP A 251 -3.86 -29.21 -13.94
N GLU A 252 -4.93 -29.15 -14.75
CA GLU A 252 -4.90 -29.42 -16.20
C GLU A 252 -4.85 -28.14 -17.06
N GLY A 253 -4.80 -26.96 -16.43
CA GLY A 253 -4.74 -25.67 -17.14
C GLY A 253 -5.75 -24.62 -16.62
N PRO A 254 -5.92 -23.52 -17.35
CA PRO A 254 -6.86 -22.45 -16.98
C PRO A 254 -8.30 -22.97 -16.95
N VAL A 255 -9.02 -22.71 -15.85
CA VAL A 255 -10.41 -23.18 -15.64
C VAL A 255 -11.41 -22.03 -15.52
N GLY A 256 -10.95 -20.79 -15.35
CA GLY A 256 -11.85 -19.65 -15.16
C GLY A 256 -11.16 -18.35 -14.79
N VAL A 257 -11.95 -17.37 -14.38
CA VAL A 257 -11.49 -16.04 -13.95
C VAL A 257 -12.33 -15.58 -12.75
N LEU A 258 -11.66 -15.07 -11.73
CA LEU A 258 -12.29 -14.34 -10.63
C LEU A 258 -12.11 -12.84 -10.89
N THR A 259 -13.18 -12.04 -10.82
CA THR A 259 -13.09 -10.59 -10.99
C THR A 259 -13.65 -9.85 -9.79
N ALA A 260 -12.89 -8.90 -9.25
CA ALA A 260 -13.31 -7.96 -8.23
C ALA A 260 -13.43 -6.56 -8.85
N ARG A 261 -14.61 -5.94 -8.73
CA ARG A 261 -14.96 -4.69 -9.43
C ARG A 261 -15.49 -3.65 -8.45
N TYR A 262 -15.22 -2.39 -8.74
CA TYR A 262 -15.45 -1.26 -7.84
C TYR A 262 -16.19 -0.13 -8.56
N ARG A 263 -17.09 0.54 -7.85
CA ARG A 263 -17.85 1.71 -8.32
C ARG A 263 -17.12 3.02 -8.10
N THR A 264 -16.01 2.99 -7.35
CA THR A 264 -15.13 4.13 -7.10
C THR A 264 -13.72 3.79 -7.50
N ARG A 265 -12.95 4.79 -7.98
CA ARG A 265 -11.53 4.60 -8.25
C ARG A 265 -10.77 4.20 -6.99
N ARG A 266 -9.87 3.24 -7.12
CA ARG A 266 -8.89 2.85 -6.10
C ARG A 266 -7.53 2.61 -6.72
N ALA A 267 -6.48 2.73 -5.90
CA ALA A 267 -5.18 2.17 -6.22
C ALA A 267 -5.17 0.68 -5.85
N PHE A 268 -4.45 -0.13 -6.62
CA PHE A 268 -4.25 -1.56 -6.35
C PHE A 268 -2.82 -1.76 -5.83
N SER A 269 -2.64 -2.51 -4.75
CA SER A 269 -1.31 -2.84 -4.20
C SER A 269 -0.74 -4.12 -4.82
N GLU A 270 0.55 -4.40 -4.61
CA GLU A 270 1.13 -5.71 -4.96
C GLU A 270 0.46 -6.87 -4.21
N ASP A 271 -0.02 -6.62 -2.98
CA ASP A 271 -0.76 -7.61 -2.20
C ASP A 271 -2.12 -7.95 -2.82
N ASP A 272 -2.78 -7.02 -3.52
CA ASP A 272 -4.02 -7.29 -4.25
C ASP A 272 -3.78 -8.23 -5.44
N ASN A 273 -2.58 -8.23 -6.03
CA ASN A 273 -2.22 -9.08 -7.20
C ASN A 273 -1.86 -10.52 -6.81
N ASN A 274 -1.50 -10.78 -5.55
CA ASN A 274 -1.05 -12.08 -5.06
C ASN A 274 -2.16 -12.86 -4.31
N PHE A 275 -3.41 -12.38 -4.38
CA PHE A 275 -4.57 -13.01 -3.74
C PHE A 275 -5.19 -14.11 -4.61
#